data_AF-A0A5M9MEW5-F1
#
_entry.id   AF-A0A5M9MEW5-F1
#
_cell.length_a   1.000
_cell.length_b   1.000
_cell.length_c   1.000
_cell.angle_alpha   90.00
_cell.angle_beta   90.00
_cell.angle_gamma   90.00
#
_symmetry.space_group_name_H-M   'P 1'
#
loop_
_entity.id
_entity.type
_entity.pdbx_description
1 polymer ?
#
loop_
_entity_poly.entity_id
_entity_poly.type
_entity_poly.pdbx_seq_one_letter_code
_entity_poly.pdbx_strand_id
1 'polypeptide(L)'
;MLLTELCKTPHTQLRPFLTNLNGDSSWLISLPRPAADNSSSAYFHILLDPWLSGPAVEIGSWFSHLTHIEKEAFPSISAVHDLVSDITDTTIREGHKGVHRKRKGNEIRSLPQIDAVIISHNLSDHMHKETLLQVSCEVPVFAVLEAASTIRTWNYFSSVLDIPDYKLTYPSLIHTRTAPLPDWLSILRVSAQEYHPALHYGIMIAFSKEFGTVEDQGGECILYSPHGIQPCRIQPIIESNPGLRILALLHGLDEPTVLGIAIWA
;
A
#
# COMPACT_ATOMS: atom_id res chain seq x y z
N MET A 1 14.12 9.91 -15.70
CA MET A 1 15.36 9.17 -16.05
C MET A 1 15.45 7.82 -15.33
N LEU A 2 15.13 7.74 -14.02
CA LEU A 2 15.13 6.45 -13.27
C LEU A 2 14.04 5.46 -13.73
N LEU A 3 12.81 5.93 -13.96
CA LEU A 3 11.71 5.11 -14.50
C LEU A 3 12.05 4.52 -15.87
N THR A 4 12.75 5.29 -16.70
CA THR A 4 13.16 4.87 -18.05
C THR A 4 14.24 3.79 -18.02
N GLU A 5 15.05 3.68 -16.96
CA GLU A 5 16.05 2.62 -16.76
C GLU A 5 15.44 1.34 -16.19
N LEU A 6 14.50 1.45 -15.24
CA LEU A 6 13.80 0.29 -14.66
C LEU A 6 12.94 -0.48 -15.68
N CYS A 7 12.53 0.17 -16.76
CA CYS A 7 11.79 -0.43 -17.88
C CYS A 7 12.69 -0.99 -19.00
N LYS A 8 14.03 -0.94 -18.89
CA LYS A 8 14.95 -1.41 -19.96
C LYS A 8 15.16 -2.92 -20.00
N THR A 9 14.73 -3.66 -18.99
CA THR A 9 14.69 -5.11 -19.12
C THR A 9 13.57 -5.46 -20.10
N PRO A 10 13.82 -6.28 -21.13
CA PRO A 10 12.80 -6.74 -22.06
C PRO A 10 11.91 -7.76 -21.35
N HIS A 11 11.21 -7.33 -20.31
CA HIS A 11 10.07 -8.03 -19.80
C HIS A 11 8.88 -7.52 -20.60
N THR A 12 8.33 -8.37 -21.45
CA THR A 12 7.07 -8.14 -22.16
C THR A 12 5.87 -7.93 -21.22
N GLN A 13 6.09 -8.03 -19.90
CA GLN A 13 5.08 -8.05 -18.87
C GLN A 13 5.39 -7.01 -17.80
N LEU A 14 4.39 -6.18 -17.47
CA LEU A 14 4.45 -5.20 -16.39
C LEU A 14 4.76 -5.86 -15.03
N ARG A 15 5.50 -5.14 -14.18
CA ARG A 15 5.89 -5.53 -12.82
C ARG A 15 5.45 -4.49 -11.80
N PRO A 16 5.28 -4.87 -10.52
CA PRO A 16 5.00 -3.90 -9.47
C PRO A 16 6.10 -2.86 -9.33
N PHE A 17 5.72 -1.62 -9.03
CA PHE A 17 6.63 -0.55 -8.64
C PHE A 17 6.37 -0.15 -7.20
N LEU A 18 7.43 0.03 -6.43
CA LEU A 18 7.38 0.45 -5.05
C LEU A 18 8.23 1.71 -4.93
N THR A 19 7.60 2.82 -4.59
CA THR A 19 8.28 4.12 -4.42
C THR A 19 8.15 4.53 -2.96
N ASN A 20 9.29 4.64 -2.26
CA ASN A 20 9.34 5.23 -0.93
C ASN A 20 9.13 6.75 -1.05
N LEU A 21 8.22 7.30 -0.25
CA LEU A 21 7.74 8.68 -0.42
C LEU A 21 8.40 9.69 0.53
N ASN A 22 8.73 9.27 1.75
CA ASN A 22 9.19 10.15 2.83
C ASN A 22 10.53 9.72 3.46
N GLY A 23 11.17 8.66 2.98
CA GLY A 23 12.37 8.07 3.55
C GLY A 23 12.09 7.08 4.68
N ASP A 24 10.82 6.77 4.97
CA ASP A 24 10.39 5.99 6.13
C ASP A 24 9.28 4.99 5.72
N SER A 25 8.14 4.99 6.41
CA SER A 25 7.04 4.04 6.28
C SER A 25 6.05 4.34 5.15
N SER A 26 6.15 5.47 4.44
CA SER A 26 5.21 5.84 3.38
C SER A 26 5.61 5.32 2.01
N TRP A 27 4.70 4.59 1.35
CA TRP A 27 4.96 4.00 0.02
C TRP A 27 3.82 4.26 -0.97
N LEU A 28 4.18 4.53 -2.21
CA LEU A 28 3.29 4.33 -3.36
C LEU A 28 3.58 2.97 -3.97
N ILE A 29 2.62 2.05 -3.90
CA ILE A 29 2.70 0.72 -4.49
C ILE A 29 1.82 0.71 -5.74
N SER A 30 2.44 0.50 -6.90
CA SER A 30 1.72 0.41 -8.19
C SER A 30 1.72 -1.04 -8.65
N LEU A 31 0.56 -1.69 -8.61
CA LEU A 31 0.37 -3.09 -9.02
C LEU A 31 -0.10 -3.19 -10.47
N PRO A 32 0.50 -4.04 -11.31
CA PRO A 32 0.05 -4.20 -12.69
C PRO A 32 -1.34 -4.84 -12.69
N ARG A 33 -2.27 -4.23 -13.43
CA ARG A 33 -3.63 -4.78 -13.57
C ARG A 33 -3.61 -5.97 -14.54
N PRO A 34 -4.30 -7.09 -14.22
CA PRO A 34 -4.40 -8.23 -15.13
C PRO A 34 -5.20 -7.86 -16.39
N ALA A 35 -5.03 -8.64 -17.47
CA ALA A 35 -5.72 -8.38 -18.74
C ALA A 35 -7.25 -8.36 -18.61
N ALA A 36 -7.79 -9.19 -17.72
CA ALA A 36 -9.22 -9.28 -17.40
C ALA A 36 -9.78 -8.06 -16.65
N ASP A 37 -8.93 -7.18 -16.10
CA ASP A 37 -9.38 -5.93 -15.52
C ASP A 37 -9.74 -4.93 -16.64
N ASN A 38 -11.00 -4.50 -16.65
CA ASN A 38 -11.55 -3.58 -17.64
C ASN A 38 -11.15 -2.12 -17.41
N SER A 39 -10.37 -1.82 -16.38
CA SER A 39 -9.80 -0.49 -16.15
C SER A 39 -8.98 -0.02 -17.35
N SER A 40 -9.08 1.29 -17.61
CA SER A 40 -8.28 1.98 -18.62
C SER A 40 -6.85 2.30 -18.14
N SER A 41 -6.54 2.10 -16.86
CA SER A 41 -5.18 2.23 -16.32
C SER A 41 -4.41 0.91 -16.47
N ALA A 42 -3.10 0.97 -16.67
CA ALA A 42 -2.22 -0.21 -16.59
C ALA A 42 -1.96 -0.65 -15.14
N TYR A 43 -2.06 0.28 -14.19
CA TYR A 43 -1.70 0.06 -12.79
C TYR A 43 -2.85 0.37 -11.83
N PHE A 44 -2.86 -0.34 -10.71
CA PHE A 44 -3.64 -0.03 -9.52
C PHE A 44 -2.69 0.59 -8.49
N HIS A 45 -2.98 1.81 -8.05
CA HIS A 45 -2.10 2.60 -7.19
C HIS A 45 -2.59 2.59 -5.74
N ILE A 46 -1.78 2.04 -4.84
CA ILE A 46 -2.03 1.96 -3.41
C ILE A 46 -1.11 2.94 -2.70
N LEU A 47 -1.69 3.82 -1.88
CA LEU A 47 -0.96 4.67 -0.96
C LEU A 47 -0.91 4.01 0.41
N LEU A 48 0.28 3.61 0.87
CA LEU A 48 0.51 2.95 2.14
C LEU A 48 1.07 3.94 3.16
N ASP A 49 0.46 4.00 4.34
CA ASP A 49 0.92 4.75 5.52
C ASP A 49 1.40 6.17 5.23
N PRO A 50 0.54 7.06 4.68
CA PRO A 50 1.01 8.33 4.14
C PRO A 50 1.28 9.39 5.22
N TRP A 51 2.56 9.71 5.42
CA TRP A 51 3.07 10.84 6.19
C TRP A 51 4.06 11.62 5.32
N LEU A 52 3.57 12.68 4.67
CA LEU A 52 4.30 13.35 3.58
C LEU A 52 4.88 14.70 3.97
N SER A 53 4.44 15.29 5.09
CA SER A 53 4.92 16.58 5.56
C SER A 53 4.51 16.80 7.00
N GLY A 54 5.23 17.70 7.68
CA GLY A 54 4.88 18.10 9.05
C GLY A 54 5.22 17.04 10.10
N PRO A 55 5.11 17.38 11.39
CA PRO A 55 5.35 16.44 12.48
C PRO A 55 4.17 15.48 12.68
N ALA A 56 4.45 14.23 13.00
CA ALA A 56 3.47 13.27 13.48
C ALA A 56 3.38 13.34 15.02
N VAL A 57 2.17 13.50 15.58
CA VAL A 57 1.93 13.78 17.01
C VAL A 57 1.09 12.69 17.67
N GLU A 58 1.65 12.01 18.68
CA GLU A 58 1.01 10.85 19.32
C GLU A 58 0.09 11.18 20.52
N ILE A 59 0.56 11.97 21.50
CA ILE A 59 -0.16 12.15 22.79
C ILE A 59 -0.11 13.63 23.24
N GLY A 60 -0.31 14.53 22.28
CA GLY A 60 -0.28 15.97 22.48
C GLY A 60 1.09 16.59 22.25
N SER A 61 1.11 17.86 21.84
CA SER A 61 2.29 18.56 21.33
C SER A 61 3.42 18.81 22.35
N TRP A 62 3.35 18.22 23.54
CA TRP A 62 4.28 18.42 24.65
C TRP A 62 5.02 17.14 25.08
N PHE A 63 4.70 15.95 24.54
CA PHE A 63 5.28 14.69 25.01
C PHE A 63 6.01 13.85 23.95
N SER A 64 5.49 13.72 22.73
CA SER A 64 6.17 12.98 21.65
C SER A 64 5.79 13.52 20.27
N HIS A 65 6.80 13.85 19.47
CA HIS A 65 6.66 14.19 18.06
C HIS A 65 7.68 13.37 17.27
N LEU A 66 7.25 12.86 16.13
CA LEU A 66 8.15 12.33 15.12
C LEU A 66 8.30 13.39 14.04
N THR A 67 9.52 13.60 13.58
CA THR A 67 9.87 14.50 12.47
C THR A 67 10.72 13.72 11.49
N HIS A 68 10.51 13.93 10.19
CA HIS A 68 11.37 13.33 9.19
C HIS A 68 12.84 13.76 9.39
N ILE A 69 13.75 12.80 9.37
CA ILE A 69 15.20 13.04 9.45
C ILE A 69 15.70 13.64 8.13
N GLU A 70 15.21 13.08 7.02
CA GLU A 70 15.49 13.54 5.67
C GLU A 70 14.33 14.37 5.13
N LYS A 71 14.61 15.24 4.16
CA LYS A 71 13.56 15.99 3.48
C LYS A 71 12.69 15.04 2.65
N GLU A 72 11.38 15.16 2.75
CA GLU A 72 10.43 14.30 2.06
C GLU A 72 10.56 14.48 0.54
N ALA A 73 10.65 13.37 -0.19
CA ALA A 73 10.73 13.40 -1.65
C ALA A 73 9.41 13.87 -2.28
N PHE A 74 8.29 13.57 -1.62
CA PHE A 74 6.94 13.92 -2.06
C PHE A 74 6.19 14.63 -0.93
N PRO A 75 6.21 15.98 -0.87
CA PRO A 75 5.71 16.72 0.29
C PRO A 75 4.19 16.85 0.39
N SER A 76 3.42 16.25 -0.53
CA SER A 76 1.96 16.36 -0.57
C SER A 76 1.31 15.30 -1.45
N ILE A 77 0.00 15.09 -1.29
CA ILE A 77 -0.79 14.22 -2.17
C ILE A 77 -0.79 14.71 -3.63
N SER A 78 -0.69 16.02 -3.86
CA SER A 78 -0.52 16.56 -5.22
C SER A 78 0.76 16.05 -5.89
N ALA A 79 1.88 15.99 -5.15
CA ALA A 79 3.13 15.47 -5.68
C ALA A 79 3.05 13.96 -5.97
N VAL A 80 2.28 13.21 -5.17
CA VAL A 80 1.99 11.79 -5.44
C VAL A 80 1.15 11.64 -6.72
N HIS A 81 0.17 12.51 -6.96
CA HIS A 81 -0.61 12.51 -8.21
C HIS A 81 0.25 12.85 -9.44
N ASP A 82 1.23 13.73 -9.31
CA ASP A 82 2.20 14.00 -10.37
C ASP A 82 3.03 12.74 -10.68
N LEU A 83 3.49 12.00 -9.66
CA LEU A 83 4.16 10.71 -9.85
C LEU A 83 3.28 9.67 -10.54
N VAL A 84 2.02 9.54 -10.12
CA VAL A 84 1.05 8.62 -10.77
C VAL A 84 0.85 9.01 -12.24
N SER A 85 0.81 10.31 -12.53
CA SER A 85 0.70 10.81 -13.90
C SER A 85 1.94 10.47 -14.74
N ASP A 86 3.14 10.63 -14.18
CA ASP A 86 4.40 10.26 -14.85
C ASP A 86 4.51 8.76 -15.14
N ILE A 87 4.06 7.92 -14.20
CA ILE A 87 3.97 6.46 -14.40
C ILE A 87 3.00 6.18 -15.56
N THR A 88 1.81 6.77 -15.52
CA THR A 88 0.77 6.59 -16.56
C THR A 88 1.26 7.01 -17.94
N ASP A 89 1.89 8.18 -18.05
CA ASP A 89 2.40 8.67 -19.34
C ASP A 89 3.54 7.78 -19.86
N THR A 90 4.37 7.23 -18.97
CA THR A 90 5.42 6.26 -19.34
C THR A 90 4.82 4.97 -19.86
N THR A 91 3.82 4.39 -19.17
CA THR A 91 3.19 3.14 -19.61
C THR A 91 2.49 3.28 -20.96
N ILE A 92 1.88 4.45 -21.23
CA ILE A 92 1.26 4.72 -22.53
C ILE A 92 2.31 4.81 -23.65
N ARG A 93 3.46 5.45 -23.39
CA ARG A 93 4.56 5.55 -24.36
C ARG A 93 5.13 4.18 -24.74
N GLU A 94 5.16 3.25 -23.78
CA GLU A 94 5.56 1.85 -23.98
C GLU A 94 4.43 0.98 -24.60
N GLY A 95 3.27 1.56 -24.92
CA GLY A 95 2.17 0.87 -25.61
C GLY A 95 1.19 0.11 -24.71
N HIS A 96 1.22 0.32 -23.39
CA HIS A 96 0.28 -0.27 -22.44
C HIS A 96 -0.98 0.61 -22.24
N LYS A 97 -1.99 0.06 -21.53
CA LYS A 97 -3.21 0.79 -21.16
C LYS A 97 -2.88 2.07 -20.41
N GLY A 98 -3.62 3.14 -20.67
CA GLY A 98 -3.55 4.35 -19.86
C GLY A 98 -4.47 5.44 -20.40
N VAL A 99 -4.89 6.34 -19.50
CA VAL A 99 -5.64 7.53 -19.86
C VAL A 99 -4.73 8.73 -19.69
N HIS A 100 -4.34 9.35 -20.80
CA HIS A 100 -3.64 10.63 -20.74
C HIS A 100 -4.47 11.69 -20.03
N ARG A 101 -3.77 12.59 -19.36
CA ARG A 101 -4.29 13.88 -18.92
C ARG A 101 -4.67 14.75 -20.13
N LYS A 102 -5.82 14.49 -20.76
CA LYS A 102 -6.36 15.36 -21.81
C LYS A 102 -7.22 16.45 -21.19
N ARG A 103 -6.72 17.69 -21.23
CA ARG A 103 -7.54 18.89 -21.05
C ARG A 103 -8.35 19.09 -22.33
N LYS A 104 -9.64 18.77 -22.32
CA LYS A 104 -10.55 18.99 -23.46
C LYS A 104 -11.81 19.71 -22.96
N GLY A 105 -11.83 21.05 -23.04
CA GLY A 105 -12.96 21.87 -22.57
C GLY A 105 -13.10 21.95 -21.04
N ASN A 106 -14.32 22.25 -20.57
CA ASN A 106 -14.70 22.34 -19.15
C ASN A 106 -14.92 20.97 -18.47
N GLU A 107 -14.77 19.84 -19.18
CA GLU A 107 -14.88 18.52 -18.58
C GLU A 107 -13.51 18.03 -18.07
N ILE A 108 -13.39 17.92 -16.75
CA ILE A 108 -12.25 17.30 -16.07
C ILE A 108 -12.38 15.79 -16.31
N ARG A 109 -11.59 15.23 -17.23
CA ARG A 109 -11.28 13.80 -17.16
C ARG A 109 -10.61 13.56 -15.81
N SER A 110 -11.14 12.61 -15.03
CA SER A 110 -10.58 12.22 -13.73
C SER A 110 -9.07 12.03 -13.87
N LEU A 111 -8.30 12.75 -13.06
CA LEU A 111 -6.85 12.60 -13.01
C LEU A 111 -6.51 11.14 -12.67
N PRO A 112 -5.37 10.60 -13.14
CA PRO A 112 -4.83 9.37 -12.58
C PRO A 112 -4.77 9.48 -11.05
N GLN A 113 -5.49 8.59 -10.37
CA GLN A 113 -5.76 8.72 -8.94
C GLN A 113 -5.15 7.55 -8.18
N ILE A 114 -4.88 7.81 -6.90
CA ILE A 114 -4.69 6.75 -5.90
C ILE A 114 -6.01 5.95 -5.85
N ASP A 115 -5.93 4.65 -6.06
CA ASP A 115 -7.09 3.76 -6.10
C ASP A 115 -7.50 3.28 -4.71
N ALA A 116 -6.56 3.17 -3.77
CA ALA A 116 -6.82 2.80 -2.38
C ALA A 116 -5.76 3.36 -1.44
N VAL A 117 -6.14 3.57 -0.18
CA VAL A 117 -5.21 3.85 0.93
C VAL A 117 -5.15 2.63 1.83
N ILE A 118 -3.95 2.24 2.25
CA ILE A 118 -3.73 1.26 3.31
C ILE A 118 -3.14 1.97 4.53
N ILE A 119 -3.74 1.76 5.69
CA ILE A 119 -3.20 2.19 6.98
C ILE A 119 -2.89 0.95 7.81
N SER A 120 -1.60 0.65 7.88
CA SER A 120 -1.08 -0.48 8.58
C SER A 120 -1.21 -0.29 10.07
N HIS A 121 -0.93 0.89 10.65
CA HIS A 121 -0.88 1.13 12.10
C HIS A 121 -1.66 2.39 12.52
N ASN A 122 -2.08 2.44 13.78
CA ASN A 122 -2.81 3.57 14.36
C ASN A 122 -1.92 4.67 14.96
N LEU A 123 -0.59 4.58 14.79
CA LEU A 123 0.32 5.65 15.17
C LEU A 123 0.27 6.73 14.07
N SER A 124 0.49 7.97 14.46
CA SER A 124 0.33 9.17 13.64
C SER A 124 1.35 9.27 12.49
N ASP A 125 2.48 8.59 12.57
CA ASP A 125 3.47 8.43 11.50
C ASP A 125 3.02 7.44 10.42
N HIS A 126 2.00 6.61 10.71
CA HIS A 126 1.33 5.74 9.74
C HIS A 126 -0.05 6.28 9.30
N MET A 127 -0.72 6.99 10.20
CA MET A 127 -2.08 7.52 10.06
C MET A 127 -2.09 9.06 10.10
N HIS A 128 -1.17 9.71 9.38
CA HIS A 128 -1.01 11.16 9.47
C HIS A 128 -2.24 11.90 8.94
N LYS A 129 -2.99 12.54 9.83
CA LYS A 129 -4.29 13.12 9.53
C LYS A 129 -4.22 14.22 8.47
N GLU A 130 -3.27 15.14 8.60
CA GLU A 130 -3.09 16.28 7.70
C GLU A 130 -2.72 15.83 6.28
N THR A 131 -2.00 14.71 6.14
CA THR A 131 -1.75 14.10 4.83
C THR A 131 -3.02 13.45 4.30
N LEU A 132 -3.68 12.63 5.12
CA LEU A 132 -4.85 11.85 4.71
C LEU A 132 -6.01 12.74 4.28
N LEU A 133 -6.24 13.87 4.93
CA LEU A 133 -7.29 14.82 4.55
C LEU A 133 -7.03 15.55 3.21
N GLN A 134 -5.86 15.36 2.60
CA GLN A 134 -5.58 15.81 1.22
C GLN A 134 -6.00 14.77 0.16
N VAL A 135 -6.16 13.50 0.54
CA VAL A 135 -6.65 12.44 -0.36
C VAL A 135 -8.14 12.64 -0.59
N SER A 136 -8.64 12.43 -1.82
CA SER A 136 -10.09 12.49 -2.07
C SER A 136 -10.88 11.59 -1.12
N CYS A 137 -11.99 12.09 -0.58
CA CYS A 137 -12.89 11.34 0.31
C CYS A 137 -13.55 10.12 -0.35
N GLU A 138 -13.50 10.02 -1.69
CA GLU A 138 -14.01 8.89 -2.46
C GLU A 138 -13.04 7.69 -2.49
N VAL A 139 -11.75 7.92 -2.17
CA VAL A 139 -10.76 6.82 -2.13
C VAL A 139 -11.05 5.93 -0.93
N PRO A 140 -11.23 4.62 -1.12
CA PRO A 140 -11.44 3.69 -0.02
C PRO A 140 -10.18 3.57 0.84
N VAL A 141 -10.36 3.67 2.15
CA VAL A 141 -9.30 3.45 3.14
C VAL A 141 -9.46 2.07 3.74
N PHE A 142 -8.43 1.24 3.64
CA PHE A 142 -8.32 -0.06 4.30
C PHE A 142 -7.36 0.11 5.47
N ALA A 143 -7.84 -0.10 6.69
CA ALA A 143 -7.04 0.17 7.88
C ALA A 143 -7.16 -0.98 8.89
N VAL A 144 -6.14 -1.18 9.71
CA VAL A 144 -6.27 -2.04 10.90
C VAL A 144 -7.31 -1.47 11.86
N LEU A 145 -7.91 -2.32 12.69
CA LEU A 145 -9.13 -2.02 13.44
C LEU A 145 -9.05 -0.69 14.24
N GLU A 146 -7.94 -0.47 14.94
CA GLU A 146 -7.71 0.72 15.76
C GLU A 146 -7.58 1.99 14.92
N ALA A 147 -6.86 1.90 13.80
CA ALA A 147 -6.70 3.00 12.84
C ALA A 147 -8.03 3.32 12.13
N ALA A 148 -8.73 2.29 11.65
CA ALA A 148 -10.04 2.43 11.01
C ALA A 148 -11.05 3.11 11.94
N SER A 149 -11.08 2.70 13.21
CA SER A 149 -11.92 3.32 14.25
C SER A 149 -11.62 4.81 14.41
N THR A 150 -10.35 5.19 14.43
CA THR A 150 -9.92 6.60 14.55
C THR A 150 -10.29 7.40 13.30
N ILE A 151 -9.97 6.90 12.10
CA ILE A 151 -10.22 7.59 10.82
C ILE A 151 -11.72 7.82 10.61
N ARG A 152 -12.58 6.87 10.98
CA ARG A 152 -14.05 7.04 10.91
C ARG A 152 -14.53 8.26 11.70
N THR A 153 -13.91 8.57 12.84
CA THR A 153 -14.28 9.75 13.64
C THR A 153 -14.01 11.08 12.93
N TRP A 154 -13.16 11.09 11.90
CA TRP A 154 -12.86 12.29 11.14
C TRP A 154 -14.02 12.69 10.21
N ASN A 155 -14.98 11.79 9.96
CA ASN A 155 -16.16 12.02 9.13
C ASN A 155 -15.82 12.61 7.76
N TYR A 156 -14.70 12.15 7.18
CA TYR A 156 -14.17 12.68 5.92
C TYR A 156 -14.33 11.67 4.77
N PHE A 157 -13.80 10.46 4.91
CA PHE A 157 -13.86 9.41 3.88
C PHE A 157 -15.24 8.77 3.80
N SER A 158 -15.69 8.48 2.58
CA SER A 158 -16.95 7.78 2.31
C SER A 158 -16.88 6.29 2.62
N SER A 159 -15.67 5.70 2.59
CA SER A 159 -15.44 4.29 2.83
C SER A 159 -14.17 4.07 3.64
N VAL A 160 -14.32 3.54 4.86
CA VAL A 160 -13.22 3.12 5.74
C VAL A 160 -13.50 1.70 6.19
N LEU A 161 -12.69 0.76 5.71
CA LEU A 161 -12.87 -0.69 5.88
C LEU A 161 -11.78 -1.25 6.78
N ASP A 162 -12.16 -2.23 7.60
CA ASP A 162 -11.19 -2.96 8.42
C ASP A 162 -10.44 -3.95 7.53
N ILE A 163 -9.11 -4.01 7.68
CA ILE A 163 -8.30 -5.06 7.05
C ILE A 163 -8.54 -6.36 7.82
N PRO A 164 -9.06 -7.42 7.18
CA PRO A 164 -9.33 -8.67 7.87
C PRO A 164 -8.04 -9.45 8.15
N ASP A 165 -8.05 -10.22 9.22
CA ASP A 165 -6.95 -11.12 9.55
C ASP A 165 -6.87 -12.27 8.55
N TYR A 166 -5.64 -12.66 8.21
CA TYR A 166 -5.37 -13.92 7.56
C TYR A 166 -5.81 -15.07 8.46
N LYS A 167 -6.48 -16.06 7.87
CA LYS A 167 -6.84 -17.31 8.51
C LYS A 167 -6.31 -18.46 7.67
N LEU A 168 -5.66 -19.44 8.31
CA LEU A 168 -5.17 -20.66 7.66
C LEU A 168 -6.26 -21.45 6.92
N THR A 169 -7.52 -21.21 7.27
CA THR A 169 -8.67 -21.82 6.60
C THR A 169 -9.03 -21.17 5.26
N TYR A 170 -8.36 -20.08 4.86
CA TYR A 170 -8.65 -19.43 3.58
C TYR A 170 -8.17 -20.32 2.42
N PRO A 171 -9.07 -20.65 1.47
CA PRO A 171 -8.74 -21.56 0.37
C PRO A 171 -7.81 -20.92 -0.67
N SER A 172 -7.79 -19.59 -0.73
CA SER A 172 -6.89 -18.78 -1.56
C SER A 172 -6.78 -17.39 -0.95
N LEU A 173 -5.56 -16.86 -0.90
CA LEU A 173 -5.31 -15.49 -0.45
C LEU A 173 -5.98 -14.46 -1.35
N ILE A 174 -6.02 -14.69 -2.67
CA ILE A 174 -6.44 -13.69 -3.68
C ILE A 174 -7.98 -13.64 -3.80
N HIS A 175 -8.68 -14.69 -3.37
CA HIS A 175 -10.14 -14.74 -3.36
C HIS A 175 -10.77 -14.27 -2.04
N THR A 176 -9.96 -13.77 -1.10
CA THR A 176 -10.47 -13.11 0.10
C THR A 176 -10.97 -11.72 -0.28
N ARG A 177 -12.25 -11.66 -0.68
CA ARG A 177 -12.90 -10.43 -1.13
C ARG A 177 -13.04 -9.41 0.00
N THR A 178 -12.47 -8.23 -0.21
CA THR A 178 -12.78 -7.03 0.57
C THR A 178 -13.23 -5.95 -0.41
N ALA A 179 -14.53 -5.89 -0.71
CA ALA A 179 -15.07 -4.82 -1.55
C ALA A 179 -14.69 -3.44 -0.94
N PRO A 180 -14.35 -2.41 -1.73
CA PRO A 180 -14.44 -2.34 -3.20
C PRO A 180 -13.18 -2.78 -3.97
N LEU A 181 -12.27 -3.57 -3.38
CA LEU A 181 -11.09 -4.05 -4.12
C LEU A 181 -11.48 -4.90 -5.33
N PRO A 182 -10.69 -4.84 -6.43
CA PRO A 182 -10.84 -5.76 -7.55
C PRO A 182 -10.67 -7.22 -7.11
N ASP A 183 -11.36 -8.16 -7.77
CA ASP A 183 -11.32 -9.59 -7.42
C ASP A 183 -9.93 -10.25 -7.55
N TRP A 184 -8.99 -9.58 -8.23
CA TRP A 184 -7.61 -10.04 -8.39
C TRP A 184 -6.66 -9.54 -7.31
N LEU A 185 -7.13 -8.73 -6.36
CA LEU A 185 -6.35 -8.07 -5.31
C LEU A 185 -6.98 -8.28 -3.93
N SER A 186 -6.17 -8.67 -2.96
CA SER A 186 -6.57 -8.81 -1.57
C SER A 186 -5.55 -8.18 -0.62
N ILE A 187 -6.07 -7.67 0.50
CA ILE A 187 -5.30 -7.03 1.56
C ILE A 187 -5.66 -7.74 2.86
N LEU A 188 -4.67 -8.32 3.53
CA LEU A 188 -4.85 -9.14 4.73
C LEU A 188 -3.85 -8.75 5.81
N ARG A 189 -4.27 -8.83 7.07
CA ARG A 189 -3.38 -8.63 8.22
C ARG A 189 -2.84 -9.97 8.71
N VAL A 190 -1.53 -10.07 8.88
CA VAL A 190 -0.85 -11.18 9.55
C VAL A 190 -0.63 -10.80 11.00
N SER A 191 -1.56 -11.21 11.86
CA SER A 191 -1.51 -10.92 13.30
C SER A 191 -0.34 -11.63 13.99
N ALA A 192 0.33 -10.96 14.94
CA ALA A 192 1.31 -11.57 15.84
C ALA A 192 0.71 -12.43 16.95
N GLN A 193 -0.62 -12.44 17.13
CA GLN A 193 -1.36 -13.22 18.14
C GLN A 193 -1.04 -12.88 19.61
N GLU A 194 -0.02 -12.07 19.91
CA GLU A 194 0.28 -11.58 21.26
C GLU A 194 -0.42 -10.25 21.58
N TYR A 195 -0.86 -10.12 22.83
CA TYR A 195 -1.55 -8.94 23.35
C TYR A 195 -0.58 -7.79 23.60
N HIS A 196 -1.12 -6.59 23.36
CA HIS A 196 -0.61 -5.23 23.57
C HIS A 196 0.82 -4.97 24.13
N PRO A 197 1.54 -4.00 23.54
CA PRO A 197 1.16 -3.28 22.32
C PRO A 197 1.42 -4.20 21.11
N ALA A 198 0.39 -4.43 20.29
CA ALA A 198 0.47 -5.28 19.10
C ALA A 198 1.23 -4.54 17.97
N LEU A 199 2.47 -4.11 18.25
CA LEU A 199 3.31 -3.36 17.32
C LEU A 199 3.75 -4.23 16.14
N HIS A 200 3.97 -5.52 16.42
CA HIS A 200 4.47 -6.47 15.44
C HIS A 200 3.30 -7.11 14.70
N TYR A 201 3.19 -6.86 13.40
CA TYR A 201 2.31 -7.60 12.48
C TYR A 201 2.72 -7.27 11.05
N GLY A 202 2.13 -7.98 10.10
CA GLY A 202 2.31 -7.75 8.68
C GLY A 202 1.01 -7.35 7.99
N ILE A 203 1.10 -6.57 6.93
CA ILE A 203 0.08 -6.41 5.91
C ILE A 203 0.54 -7.17 4.67
N MET A 204 -0.24 -8.15 4.26
CA MET A 204 -0.09 -8.86 2.99
C MET A 204 -0.92 -8.17 1.92
N ILE A 205 -0.29 -7.80 0.82
CA ILE A 205 -0.93 -7.31 -0.39
C ILE A 205 -0.74 -8.40 -1.44
N ALA A 206 -1.74 -9.28 -1.59
CA ALA A 206 -1.70 -10.42 -2.49
C ALA A 206 -2.49 -10.12 -3.76
N PHE A 207 -1.94 -10.48 -4.92
CA PHE A 207 -2.56 -10.17 -6.21
C PHE A 207 -2.26 -11.21 -7.29
N SER A 208 -3.20 -11.44 -8.22
CA SER A 208 -2.99 -12.34 -9.37
C SER A 208 -2.86 -11.55 -10.67
N LYS A 209 -1.81 -11.87 -11.44
CA LYS A 209 -1.58 -11.32 -12.79
C LYS A 209 -2.39 -12.04 -13.86
N GLU A 210 -2.82 -13.26 -13.56
CA GLU A 210 -3.48 -14.17 -14.47
C GLU A 210 -4.91 -14.46 -14.01
N PHE A 211 -5.50 -13.53 -13.26
CA PHE A 211 -6.86 -13.65 -12.77
C PHE A 211 -7.83 -13.98 -13.92
N GLY A 212 -8.54 -15.09 -13.78
CA GLY A 212 -9.50 -15.60 -14.77
C GLY A 212 -8.89 -16.49 -15.86
N THR A 213 -7.62 -16.86 -15.80
CA THR A 213 -7.01 -17.88 -16.68
C THR A 213 -7.04 -19.28 -16.03
N VAL A 214 -6.80 -20.31 -16.84
CA VAL A 214 -6.68 -21.71 -16.38
C VAL A 214 -5.36 -21.95 -15.62
N GLU A 215 -4.45 -20.97 -15.63
CA GLU A 215 -3.06 -21.07 -15.17
C GLU A 215 -2.78 -20.27 -13.88
N ASP A 216 -3.79 -19.90 -13.08
CA ASP A 216 -3.57 -19.18 -11.80
C ASP A 216 -2.74 -20.04 -10.80
N GLN A 217 -1.42 -20.01 -10.95
CA GLN A 217 -0.45 -20.88 -10.24
C GLN A 217 -0.15 -20.41 -8.82
N GLY A 218 -1.08 -19.68 -8.19
CA GLY A 218 -0.83 -18.90 -6.99
C GLY A 218 -0.22 -17.56 -7.36
N GLY A 219 -0.83 -16.48 -6.88
CA GLY A 219 -0.39 -15.14 -7.26
C GLY A 219 0.84 -14.65 -6.50
N GLU A 220 1.04 -13.34 -6.57
CA GLU A 220 2.19 -12.66 -6.00
C GLU A 220 1.78 -11.94 -4.72
N CYS A 221 2.74 -11.74 -3.79
CA CYS A 221 2.50 -11.03 -2.55
C CYS A 221 3.62 -10.04 -2.25
N ILE A 222 3.24 -8.85 -1.78
CA ILE A 222 4.12 -7.93 -1.07
C ILE A 222 3.76 -8.03 0.41
N LEU A 223 4.75 -8.28 1.26
CA LEU A 223 4.58 -8.30 2.70
C LEU A 223 5.18 -7.02 3.27
N TYR A 224 4.38 -6.24 3.99
CA TYR A 224 4.82 -5.03 4.67
C TYR A 224 4.71 -5.21 6.18
N SER A 225 5.73 -4.85 6.93
CA SER A 225 5.71 -4.94 8.40
C SER A 225 6.46 -3.74 8.99
N PRO A 226 5.73 -2.69 9.42
CA PRO A 226 6.36 -1.43 9.84
C PRO A 226 7.32 -1.62 11.01
N HIS A 227 6.92 -2.44 11.98
CA HIS A 227 7.71 -2.72 13.19
C HIS A 227 8.21 -4.16 13.26
N GLY A 228 8.29 -4.87 12.13
CA GLY A 228 8.77 -6.24 12.08
C GLY A 228 7.72 -7.30 12.43
N ILE A 229 7.97 -8.52 11.98
CA ILE A 229 7.09 -9.67 12.12
C ILE A 229 7.94 -10.94 12.29
N GLN A 230 7.55 -11.78 13.24
CA GLN A 230 8.28 -13.01 13.51
C GLN A 230 8.14 -14.02 12.36
N PRO A 231 9.23 -14.71 11.95
CA PRO A 231 9.19 -15.70 10.88
C PRO A 231 8.16 -16.82 11.10
N CYS A 232 7.94 -17.24 12.36
CA CYS A 232 6.96 -18.28 12.71
C CYS A 232 5.51 -17.88 12.37
N ARG A 233 5.23 -16.58 12.17
CA ARG A 233 3.91 -16.07 11.77
C ARG A 233 3.72 -16.12 10.25
N ILE A 234 4.80 -15.99 9.49
CA ILE A 234 4.78 -15.99 8.02
C ILE A 234 4.88 -17.42 7.49
N GLN A 235 5.71 -18.26 8.12
CA GLN A 235 6.03 -19.60 7.62
C GLN A 235 4.78 -20.48 7.35
N PRO A 236 3.77 -20.56 8.25
CA PRO A 236 2.55 -21.31 7.97
C PRO A 236 1.76 -20.80 6.77
N ILE A 237 1.87 -19.50 6.45
CA ILE A 237 1.21 -18.89 5.29
C ILE A 237 1.89 -19.38 4.00
N ILE A 238 3.22 -19.38 3.96
CA ILE A 238 3.99 -19.89 2.82
C ILE A 238 3.71 -21.37 2.62
N GLU A 239 3.74 -22.16 3.70
CA GLU A 239 3.53 -23.62 3.64
C GLU A 239 2.11 -23.99 3.18
N SER A 240 1.09 -23.21 3.58
CA SER A 240 -0.30 -23.42 3.16
C SER A 240 -0.60 -22.87 1.75
N ASN A 241 0.28 -22.06 1.17
CA ASN A 241 0.10 -21.45 -0.14
C ASN A 241 1.34 -21.69 -1.03
N PRO A 242 1.62 -22.93 -1.45
CA PRO A 242 2.85 -23.28 -2.17
C PRO A 242 3.01 -22.60 -3.54
N GLY A 243 1.92 -22.11 -4.13
CA GLY A 243 1.95 -21.31 -5.35
C GLY A 243 2.20 -19.81 -5.13
N LEU A 244 2.11 -19.31 -3.89
CA LEU A 244 2.28 -17.89 -3.61
C LEU A 244 3.74 -17.48 -3.72
N ARG A 245 4.02 -16.46 -4.54
CA ARG A 245 5.36 -15.86 -4.63
C ARG A 245 5.45 -14.55 -3.87
N ILE A 246 6.21 -14.54 -2.78
CA ILE A 246 6.56 -13.31 -2.06
C ILE A 246 7.61 -12.55 -2.88
N LEU A 247 7.25 -11.37 -3.39
CA LEU A 247 8.15 -10.55 -4.21
C LEU A 247 9.05 -9.64 -3.38
N ALA A 248 8.52 -9.14 -2.27
CA ALA A 248 9.19 -8.20 -1.41
C ALA A 248 8.70 -8.35 0.03
N LEU A 249 9.64 -8.21 0.97
CA LEU A 249 9.38 -7.94 2.37
C LEU A 249 9.87 -6.52 2.65
N LEU A 250 8.95 -5.63 2.99
CA LEU A 250 9.21 -4.24 3.35
C LEU A 250 9.13 -4.13 4.88
N HIS A 251 10.20 -3.68 5.53
CA HIS A 251 10.21 -3.37 6.96
C HIS A 251 10.82 -1.99 7.20
N GLY A 252 10.32 -1.28 8.20
CA GLY A 252 10.73 0.11 8.48
C GLY A 252 11.99 0.24 9.36
N LEU A 253 12.43 -0.84 10.00
CA LEU A 253 13.48 -0.77 11.02
C LEU A 253 14.60 -1.75 10.67
N ASP A 254 15.78 -1.22 10.30
CA ASP A 254 17.02 -2.00 10.19
C ASP A 254 17.58 -2.33 11.60
N GLU A 255 17.51 -1.36 12.54
CA GLU A 255 17.92 -1.50 13.94
C GLU A 255 17.05 -0.63 14.87
N PRO A 256 15.86 -1.10 15.30
CA PRO A 256 15.05 -0.33 16.23
C PRO A 256 15.71 -0.33 17.62
N THR A 257 15.93 0.85 18.18
CA THR A 257 16.28 1.00 19.59
C THR A 257 15.27 1.91 20.28
N VAL A 258 14.73 1.47 21.41
CA VAL A 258 13.94 2.32 22.30
C VAL A 258 14.74 2.51 23.57
N LEU A 259 15.05 3.76 23.89
CA LEU A 259 15.86 4.14 25.07
C LEU A 259 17.23 3.43 25.12
N GLY A 260 17.85 3.18 23.96
CA GLY A 260 19.15 2.50 23.85
C GLY A 260 19.10 0.97 23.97
N ILE A 261 17.91 0.38 24.01
CA ILE A 261 17.70 -1.07 24.01
C ILE A 261 17.23 -1.47 22.61
N ALA A 262 17.97 -2.39 21.97
CA ALA A 262 17.56 -2.99 20.71
C ALA A 262 16.27 -3.79 20.89
N ILE A 263 15.25 -3.49 20.10
CA ILE A 263 13.97 -4.19 20.08
C ILE A 263 13.95 -5.13 18.89
N TRP A 264 14.60 -6.28 19.03
CA TRP A 264 14.55 -7.30 17.99
C TRP A 264 13.14 -7.89 17.92
N ALA A 265 12.55 -7.89 16.72
CA ALA A 265 11.32 -8.64 16.40
C ALA A 265 11.64 -10.11 16.11
#